data_AF-A0A7S3YKP0-F1
#
_entry.id   AF-A0A7S3YKP0-F1
#
_cell.length_a   1.000
_cell.length_b   1.000
_cell.length_c   1.000
_cell.angle_alpha   90.00
_cell.angle_beta   90.00
_cell.angle_gamma   90.00
#
_symmetry.space_group_name_H-M   'P 1'
#
loop_
_entity.id
_entity.type
_entity.pdbx_description
1 polymer ?
#
loop_
_entity_poly.entity_id
_entity_poly.type
_entity_poly.pdbx_seq_one_letter_code
_entity_poly.pdbx_strand_id
1 'polypeptide(L)'
;GKIAGNDGGMLGESWEPIAAEIANCQAENLMSLLVRLTQRFSISLSATSIVLVGEDTRGSSPRLADLVERGAIALGARVKRFRPCTTPQLHYMVRSQNVDNKKPELKMYNEDMSTAFAKICEILDEKSSQVLPTIRVDCANGVG
;
A
#
# COMPACT_ATOMS: atom_id res chain seq x y z
N GLY A 1 4.63 9.45 5.46
CA GLY A 1 3.98 8.32 4.77
C GLY A 1 4.94 7.74 3.75
N LYS A 2 4.72 6.53 3.28
CA LYS A 2 5.47 5.93 2.16
C LYS A 2 4.49 5.68 1.00
N ILE A 3 4.98 5.69 -0.23
CA ILE A 3 4.20 5.42 -1.43
C ILE A 3 4.70 4.12 -2.04
N ALA A 4 3.78 3.19 -2.30
CA ALA A 4 4.09 1.95 -3.01
C ALA A 4 3.95 2.17 -4.53
N GLY A 5 4.90 1.65 -5.30
CA GLY A 5 4.86 1.61 -6.76
C GLY A 5 3.82 0.63 -7.28
N ASN A 6 3.55 0.67 -8.58
CA ASN A 6 2.48 -0.11 -9.23
C ASN A 6 2.63 -1.63 -9.02
N ASP A 7 3.85 -2.14 -8.95
CA ASP A 7 4.20 -3.54 -8.73
C ASP A 7 4.21 -3.96 -7.25
N GLY A 8 3.86 -3.05 -6.34
CA GLY A 8 4.01 -3.24 -4.90
C GLY A 8 5.44 -3.03 -4.42
N GLY A 9 6.35 -2.50 -5.23
CA GLY A 9 7.66 -2.00 -4.80
C GLY A 9 7.56 -0.64 -4.11
N MET A 10 8.70 -0.01 -3.85
CA MET A 10 8.73 1.40 -3.47
C MET A 10 8.42 2.29 -4.69
N LEU A 11 7.99 3.52 -4.45
CA LEU A 11 7.90 4.52 -5.51
C LEU A 11 9.27 4.68 -6.21
N GLY A 12 9.27 4.78 -7.53
CA GLY A 12 10.51 4.98 -8.28
C GLY A 12 11.22 6.26 -7.85
N GLU A 13 12.55 6.20 -7.67
CA GLU A 13 13.36 7.30 -7.12
C GLU A 13 13.16 8.63 -7.86
N SER A 14 12.93 8.59 -9.17
CA SER A 14 12.67 9.77 -10.00
C SER A 14 11.41 10.56 -9.60
N TRP A 15 10.49 9.94 -8.85
CA TRP A 15 9.27 10.58 -8.36
C TRP A 15 9.41 11.18 -6.96
N GLU A 16 10.44 10.84 -6.19
CA GLU A 16 10.64 11.41 -4.85
C GLU A 16 10.86 12.93 -4.88
N PRO A 17 11.68 13.50 -5.80
CA PRO A 17 11.83 14.95 -5.91
C PRO A 17 10.50 15.64 -6.27
N ILE A 18 9.65 14.99 -7.06
CA ILE A 18 8.34 15.53 -7.45
C ILE A 18 7.40 15.57 -6.24
N ALA A 19 7.38 14.50 -5.45
CA ALA A 19 6.59 14.45 -4.21
C ALA A 19 7.06 15.54 -3.22
N ALA A 20 8.37 15.76 -3.12
CA ALA A 20 8.93 16.84 -2.31
C ALA A 20 8.56 18.23 -2.86
N GLU A 21 8.59 18.44 -4.18
CA GLU A 21 8.17 19.70 -4.82
C GLU A 21 6.70 20.01 -4.51
N ILE A 22 5.81 19.01 -4.63
CA ILE A 22 4.39 19.15 -4.31
C ILE A 22 4.19 19.47 -2.82
N ALA A 23 4.87 18.76 -1.93
CA ALA A 23 4.72 18.95 -0.48
C ALA A 23 5.22 20.33 0.00
N ASN A 24 6.21 20.90 -0.67
CA ASN A 24 6.77 22.22 -0.35
C ASN A 24 6.10 23.37 -1.13
N CYS A 25 5.18 23.07 -2.04
CA CYS A 25 4.49 24.08 -2.83
C CYS A 25 3.49 24.87 -1.97
N GLN A 26 3.49 26.19 -2.12
CA GLN A 26 2.46 27.04 -1.52
C GLN A 26 1.09 26.73 -2.14
N ALA A 27 0.03 26.82 -1.35
CA ALA A 27 -1.32 26.40 -1.76
C ALA A 27 -1.81 27.14 -3.01
N GLU A 28 -1.48 28.43 -3.14
CA GLU A 28 -1.86 29.29 -4.27
C GLU A 28 -1.21 28.84 -5.58
N ASN A 29 -0.04 28.21 -5.48
CA ASN A 29 0.75 27.75 -6.63
C ASN A 29 0.52 26.28 -6.98
N LEU A 30 -0.10 25.50 -6.09
CA LEU A 30 -0.25 24.05 -6.22
C LEU A 30 -0.92 23.64 -7.53
N MET A 31 -2.03 24.30 -7.91
CA MET A 31 -2.73 23.99 -9.15
C MET A 31 -1.85 24.22 -10.39
N SER A 32 -1.09 25.32 -10.41
CA SER A 32 -0.17 25.60 -11.51
C SER A 32 0.93 24.55 -11.60
N LEU A 33 1.45 24.09 -10.46
CA LEU A 33 2.45 23.03 -10.39
C LEU A 33 1.89 21.71 -10.93
N LEU A 34 0.70 21.30 -10.48
CA LEU A 34 0.06 20.07 -10.94
C LEU A 34 -0.17 20.08 -12.46
N VAL A 35 -0.65 21.20 -13.03
CA VAL A 35 -0.80 21.34 -14.49
C VAL A 35 0.54 21.19 -15.20
N ARG A 36 1.61 21.84 -14.73
CA ARG A 36 2.96 21.68 -15.30
C ARG A 36 3.44 20.23 -15.25
N LEU A 37 3.22 19.53 -14.14
CA LEU A 37 3.61 18.13 -14.00
C LEU A 37 2.83 17.22 -14.95
N THR A 38 1.51 17.43 -15.11
CA THR A 38 0.70 16.64 -16.05
C THR A 38 1.19 16.80 -17.49
N GLN A 39 1.60 18.01 -17.90
CA GLN A 39 2.17 18.27 -19.22
C GLN A 39 3.56 17.63 -19.36
N ARG A 40 4.44 17.84 -18.37
CA ARG A 40 5.81 17.31 -18.37
C ARG A 40 5.86 15.79 -18.51
N PHE A 41 4.98 15.09 -17.81
CA PHE A 41 4.93 13.63 -17.79
C PHE A 41 3.88 13.03 -18.73
N SER A 42 3.21 13.86 -19.55
CA SER A 42 2.14 13.43 -20.46
C SER A 42 1.07 12.57 -19.76
N ILE A 43 0.66 13.00 -18.55
CA ILE A 43 -0.30 12.26 -17.73
C ILE A 43 -1.71 12.48 -18.29
N SER A 44 -2.38 11.39 -18.64
CA SER A 44 -3.79 11.44 -19.05
C SER A 44 -4.71 11.59 -17.84
N LEU A 45 -5.46 12.68 -17.78
CA LEU A 45 -6.48 12.93 -16.75
C LEU A 45 -7.80 12.18 -16.98
N SER A 46 -7.98 11.56 -18.15
CA SER A 46 -9.17 10.74 -18.45
C SER A 46 -9.07 9.30 -17.94
N ALA A 47 -7.87 8.86 -17.55
CA ALA A 47 -7.66 7.52 -17.04
C ALA A 47 -8.26 7.37 -15.64
N THR A 48 -8.95 6.25 -15.41
CA THR A 48 -9.42 5.91 -14.06
C THR A 48 -8.22 5.58 -13.17
N SER A 49 -7.99 6.39 -12.15
CA SER A 49 -6.94 6.16 -11.15
C SER A 49 -7.52 5.48 -9.91
N ILE A 50 -6.82 4.47 -9.38
CA ILE A 50 -7.20 3.80 -8.12
C ILE A 50 -6.05 3.96 -7.12
N VAL A 51 -6.34 4.45 -5.93
CA VAL A 51 -5.38 4.62 -4.83
C VAL A 51 -5.78 3.72 -3.66
N LEU A 52 -4.87 2.85 -3.23
CA LEU A 52 -5.04 2.03 -2.04
C LEU A 52 -4.35 2.72 -0.85
N VAL A 53 -5.05 2.86 0.27
CA VAL A 53 -4.55 3.51 1.48
C VAL A 53 -4.59 2.53 2.64
N GLY A 54 -3.44 2.29 3.28
CA GLY A 54 -3.32 1.49 4.49
C GLY A 54 -3.11 2.37 5.73
N GLU A 55 -3.67 1.94 6.87
CA GLU A 55 -3.56 2.63 8.15
C GLU A 55 -2.97 1.71 9.23
N ASP A 56 -1.94 2.19 9.94
CA ASP A 56 -1.46 1.55 11.18
C ASP A 56 -2.34 1.96 12.38
N THR A 57 -1.93 1.58 13.60
CA THR A 57 -2.69 1.81 14.84
C THR A 57 -2.43 3.17 15.50
N ARG A 58 -1.66 4.08 14.89
CA ARG A 58 -1.40 5.41 15.50
C ARG A 58 -2.67 6.24 15.56
N GLY A 59 -2.84 7.02 16.63
CA GLY A 59 -4.01 7.88 16.81
C GLY A 59 -4.20 8.95 15.72
N SER A 60 -3.13 9.35 15.03
CA SER A 60 -3.19 10.29 13.90
C SER A 60 -3.57 9.63 12.56
N SER A 61 -3.47 8.31 12.45
CA SER A 61 -3.63 7.58 11.17
C SER A 61 -5.00 7.78 10.52
N PRO A 62 -6.14 7.73 11.25
CA PRO A 62 -7.45 7.95 10.63
C PRO A 62 -7.60 9.33 9.98
N ARG A 63 -7.06 10.38 10.63
CA ARG A 63 -7.09 11.76 10.14
C ARG A 63 -6.20 11.93 8.91
N LEU A 64 -4.99 11.38 8.95
CA LEU A 64 -4.06 11.48 7.81
C LEU A 64 -4.59 10.72 6.59
N ALA A 65 -5.18 9.54 6.78
CA ALA A 65 -5.76 8.77 5.71
C ALA A 65 -7.00 9.44 5.09
N ASP A 66 -7.82 10.14 5.89
CA ASP A 66 -8.92 10.99 5.39
C ASP A 66 -8.40 12.15 4.52
N LEU A 67 -7.31 12.82 4.93
CA LEU A 67 -6.69 13.87 4.12
C LEU A 67 -6.13 13.34 2.79
N VAL A 68 -5.49 12.17 2.80
CA VAL A 68 -5.00 11.50 1.57
C VAL A 68 -6.17 11.12 0.65
N GLU A 69 -7.24 10.56 1.22
CA GLU A 69 -8.45 10.19 0.47
C GLU A 69 -9.09 11.41 -0.21
N ARG A 70 -9.27 12.51 0.53
CA ARG A 70 -9.80 13.76 -0.03
C ARG A 70 -8.94 14.31 -1.15
N GLY A 71 -7.61 14.33 -0.97
CA GLY A 71 -6.68 14.79 -1.99
C GLY A 71 -6.75 13.94 -3.27
N ALA A 72 -6.81 12.61 -3.13
CA ALA A 72 -6.92 11.69 -4.25
C ALA A 72 -8.26 11.83 -4.98
N ILE A 73 -9.37 11.93 -4.24
CA ILE A 73 -10.72 12.12 -4.82
C ILE A 73 -10.81 13.47 -5.55
N ALA A 74 -10.23 14.54 -4.98
CA ALA A 74 -10.20 15.85 -5.63
C ALA A 74 -9.48 15.83 -6.98
N LEU A 75 -8.54 14.90 -7.18
CA LEU A 75 -7.84 14.66 -8.44
C LEU A 75 -8.53 13.59 -9.33
N GLY A 76 -9.73 13.14 -8.97
CA GLY A 76 -10.53 12.19 -9.76
C GLY A 76 -10.20 10.71 -9.53
N ALA A 77 -9.39 10.37 -8.51
CA ALA A 77 -9.09 8.98 -8.20
C ALA A 77 -10.18 8.31 -7.36
N ARG A 78 -10.35 7.00 -7.54
CA ARG A 78 -11.11 6.13 -6.64
C ARG A 78 -10.20 5.67 -5.51
N VAL A 79 -10.65 5.77 -4.28
CA VAL A 79 -9.85 5.39 -3.11
C VAL A 79 -10.41 4.13 -2.46
N LYS A 80 -9.53 3.23 -2.02
CA LYS A 80 -9.90 2.09 -1.18
C LYS A 80 -9.02 2.05 0.06
N ARG A 81 -9.66 2.08 1.23
CA ARG A 81 -8.99 2.09 2.53
C ARG A 81 -8.93 0.70 3.16
N PHE A 82 -7.82 0.41 3.81
CA PHE A 82 -7.57 -0.81 4.56
C PHE A 82 -7.08 -0.46 5.96
N ARG A 83 -7.87 -0.83 6.96
CA ARG A 83 -7.56 -0.56 8.36
C ARG A 83 -8.03 -1.71 9.27
N PRO A 84 -7.24 -2.12 10.27
CA PRO A 84 -5.81 -1.87 10.36
C PRO A 84 -5.05 -2.64 9.24
N CYS A 85 -3.91 -2.12 8.79
CA CYS A 85 -3.13 -2.69 7.69
C CYS A 85 -1.63 -2.52 7.96
N THR A 86 -0.87 -3.62 7.91
CA THR A 86 0.60 -3.57 7.96
C THR A 86 1.16 -3.05 6.64
N THR A 87 2.38 -2.49 6.66
CA THR A 87 3.06 -2.08 5.42
C THR A 87 3.17 -3.23 4.41
N PRO A 88 3.63 -4.46 4.77
CA PRO A 88 3.68 -5.57 3.82
C PRO A 88 2.31 -5.95 3.24
N GLN A 89 1.23 -5.90 4.03
CA GLN A 89 -0.12 -6.17 3.54
C GLN A 89 -0.54 -5.16 2.47
N LEU A 90 -0.24 -3.87 2.65
CA LEU A 90 -0.53 -2.85 1.65
C LEU A 90 0.25 -3.09 0.36
N HIS A 91 1.55 -3.36 0.45
CA HIS A 91 2.39 -3.67 -0.72
C HIS A 91 1.89 -4.90 -1.49
N TYR A 92 1.52 -5.96 -0.76
CA TYR A 92 0.92 -7.16 -1.34
C TYR A 92 -0.37 -6.83 -2.11
N MET A 93 -1.26 -6.02 -1.53
CA MET A 93 -2.53 -5.66 -2.18
C MET A 93 -2.33 -4.83 -3.45
N VAL A 94 -1.35 -3.92 -3.47
CA VAL A 94 -1.00 -3.14 -4.66
C VAL A 94 -0.52 -4.09 -5.79
N ARG A 95 0.42 -4.99 -5.48
CA ARG A 95 0.89 -6.00 -6.45
C ARG A 95 -0.24 -6.90 -6.94
N SER A 96 -1.07 -7.40 -6.02
CA SER A 96 -2.17 -8.30 -6.34
C SER A 96 -3.17 -7.67 -7.31
N GLN A 97 -3.48 -6.38 -7.13
CA GLN A 97 -4.36 -5.65 -8.03
C GLN A 97 -3.75 -5.44 -9.41
N ASN A 98 -2.50 -4.99 -9.47
CA ASN A 98 -1.92 -4.47 -10.71
C ASN A 98 -1.16 -5.51 -11.53
N VAL A 99 -0.60 -6.54 -10.89
CA VAL A 99 0.19 -7.60 -11.54
C VAL A 99 -0.63 -8.87 -11.67
N ASP A 100 -1.32 -9.28 -10.60
CA ASP A 100 -2.07 -10.54 -10.61
C ASP A 100 -3.54 -10.36 -11.05
N ASN A 101 -3.98 -9.12 -11.32
CA ASN A 101 -5.36 -8.76 -11.69
C ASN A 101 -6.42 -9.27 -10.69
N LYS A 102 -6.07 -9.37 -9.40
CA LYS A 102 -6.97 -9.79 -8.34
C LYS A 102 -7.49 -8.59 -7.58
N LYS A 103 -8.74 -8.65 -7.14
CA LYS A 103 -9.30 -7.60 -6.26
C LYS A 103 -8.52 -7.62 -4.93
N PRO A 104 -7.98 -6.48 -4.45
CA PRO A 104 -7.20 -6.48 -3.22
C PRO A 104 -8.10 -6.72 -2.01
N GLU A 105 -7.88 -7.80 -1.28
CA GLU A 105 -8.57 -8.12 -0.03
C GLU A 105 -7.56 -8.50 1.04
N LEU A 106 -7.70 -7.94 2.24
CA LEU A 106 -6.71 -8.09 3.31
C LEU A 106 -6.51 -9.56 3.71
N LYS A 107 -7.59 -10.36 3.67
CA LYS A 107 -7.55 -11.80 4.01
C LYS A 107 -6.64 -12.61 3.09
N MET A 108 -6.51 -12.20 1.81
CA MET A 108 -5.73 -12.95 0.82
C MET A 108 -4.25 -13.04 1.19
N TYR A 109 -3.73 -12.00 1.85
CA TYR A 109 -2.36 -12.02 2.35
C TYR A 109 -2.13 -13.18 3.32
N ASN A 110 -3.05 -13.37 4.29
CA ASN A 110 -2.94 -14.46 5.26
C ASN A 110 -3.21 -15.83 4.63
N GLU A 111 -4.19 -15.91 3.72
CA GLU A 111 -4.55 -17.15 3.01
C GLU A 111 -3.39 -17.65 2.13
N ASP A 112 -2.78 -16.77 1.33
CA ASP A 112 -1.66 -17.10 0.45
C ASP A 112 -0.42 -17.49 1.28
N MET A 113 -0.11 -16.74 2.34
CA MET A 113 1.02 -17.06 3.22
C MET A 113 0.83 -18.40 3.94
N SER A 114 -0.37 -18.65 4.47
CA SER A 114 -0.68 -19.93 5.15
C SER A 114 -0.62 -21.11 4.19
N THR A 115 -1.14 -20.93 2.97
CA THR A 115 -1.11 -21.96 1.92
C THR A 115 0.31 -22.27 1.48
N ALA A 116 1.14 -21.24 1.27
CA ALA A 116 2.54 -21.42 0.90
C ALA A 116 3.33 -22.11 2.03
N PHE A 117 3.10 -21.71 3.28
CA PHE A 117 3.73 -22.32 4.44
C PHE A 117 3.34 -23.80 4.60
N ALA A 118 2.05 -24.13 4.48
CA ALA A 118 1.58 -25.51 4.54
C ALA A 118 2.25 -26.41 3.48
N LYS A 119 2.39 -25.92 2.24
CA LYS A 119 3.11 -26.64 1.17
C LYS A 119 4.58 -26.87 1.49
N ILE A 120 5.24 -25.91 2.14
CA ILE A 120 6.63 -26.07 2.59
C ILE A 120 6.70 -27.17 3.66
N CYS A 121 5.81 -27.15 4.66
CA CYS A 121 5.74 -28.19 5.69
C CYS A 121 5.48 -29.59 5.10
N GLU A 122 4.65 -29.70 4.05
CA GLU A 122 4.42 -30.96 3.33
C GLU A 122 5.69 -31.49 2.64
N ILE A 123 6.50 -30.61 2.05
CA ILE A 123 7.75 -30.97 1.37
C ILE A 123 8.82 -31.40 2.38
N LEU A 124 8.90 -30.71 3.52
CA LEU A 124 9.91 -30.97 4.54
C LEU A 124 9.64 -32.24 5.38
N ASP A 125 8.52 -32.92 5.12
CA ASP A 125 8.05 -34.13 5.84
C ASP A 125 8.05 -33.94 7.37
N GLU A 126 7.78 -32.71 7.84
CA GLU A 126 7.60 -32.36 9.25
C GLU A 126 6.27 -32.90 9.82
N LYS A 127 5.73 -33.98 9.23
CA LYS A 127 4.59 -34.73 9.78
C LYS A 127 4.96 -35.53 11.04
N SER A 128 6.25 -35.60 11.40
CA SER A 128 6.76 -36.56 12.39
C SER A 128 7.19 -35.99 13.76
N SER A 129 7.27 -34.68 13.96
CA SER A 129 7.47 -34.10 15.29
C SER A 129 6.11 -33.76 15.92
N GLN A 130 5.61 -34.63 16.81
CA GLN A 130 4.37 -34.41 17.59
C GLN A 130 4.39 -33.15 18.46
N VAL A 131 5.51 -32.44 18.53
CA VAL A 131 5.71 -31.20 19.29
C VAL A 131 6.03 -30.08 18.31
N LEU A 132 5.05 -29.19 18.09
CA LEU A 132 5.29 -27.94 17.37
C LEU A 132 6.27 -27.07 18.17
N PRO A 133 7.25 -26.42 17.52
CA PRO A 133 8.15 -25.52 18.20
C PRO A 133 7.37 -24.35 18.81
N THR A 134 7.70 -23.99 20.05
CA THR A 134 7.12 -22.80 20.68
C THR A 134 7.74 -21.55 20.09
N ILE A 135 6.91 -20.67 19.54
CA ILE A 135 7.31 -19.36 19.03
C ILE A 135 6.73 -18.29 19.97
N ARG A 136 7.57 -17.33 20.38
CA ARG A 136 7.15 -16.13 21.12
C ARG A 136 7.40 -14.93 20.23
N VAL A 137 6.35 -14.16 19.95
CA VAL A 137 6.41 -12.97 19.10
C VAL A 137 5.98 -11.77 19.94
N ASP A 138 6.85 -10.78 20.04
CA ASP A 138 6.50 -9.45 20.56
C ASP A 138 6.03 -8.58 19.38
N CYS A 139 4.72 -8.30 19.33
CA CYS A 139 4.12 -7.47 18.29
C CYS A 139 4.26 -5.96 18.55
N ALA A 140 5.05 -5.55 19.56
CA ALA A 140 5.35 -4.15 19.90
C ALA A 140 4.11 -3.26 20.11
N ASN A 141 2.96 -3.85 20.47
CA ASN A 141 1.64 -3.19 20.52
C ASN A 141 1.26 -2.45 19.23
N GLY A 142 1.83 -2.89 18.10
CA GLY A 142 1.61 -2.32 16.77
C GLY A 142 0.47 -3.00 16.02
N VAL A 143 0.47 -2.81 14.70
CA VAL A 143 -0.49 -3.45 13.77
C VAL A 143 -0.11 -4.90 13.40
N GLY A 144 1.06 -5.36 13.84
CA GLY A 144 1.60 -6.69 13.53
C GLY A 144 1.16 -7.78 14.49
#